data_AF-A0A2E1NS57-F1
#
_entry.id   AF-A0A2E1NS57-F1
#
_cell.length_a   1.000
_cell.length_b   1.000
_cell.length_c   1.000
_cell.angle_alpha   90.00
_cell.angle_beta   90.00
_cell.angle_gamma   90.00
#
_symmetry.space_group_name_H-M   'P 1'
#
loop_
_entity.id
_entity.type
_entity.pdbx_description
1 polymer ?
#
loop_
_entity_poly.entity_id
_entity_poly.type
_entity_poly.pdbx_seq_one_letter_code
_entity_poly.pdbx_strand_id
1 'polypeptide(L)'
;MGSMGDYSSKQLAQQLALALGATVGLAIGLSVPIALFLGKAGGVAFVVGSLIIAAPQAWLAISLFSRFSAAPTLLGIGKFSISAVLFAVWFSKASEPSPGALFAGAILALLVTPGIYYWQGRR
;
A
#
# COMPACT_ATOMS: atom_id res chain seq x y z
N MET A 1 -10.97 -5.56 -32.75
CA MET A 1 -9.77 -6.31 -32.34
C MET A 1 -9.03 -5.49 -31.31
N GLY A 2 -9.15 -5.83 -30.03
CA GLY A 2 -8.30 -5.21 -28.99
C GLY A 2 -6.86 -5.62 -29.24
N SER A 3 -5.96 -4.65 -29.30
CA SER A 3 -4.53 -4.91 -29.49
C SER A 3 -4.03 -5.83 -28.37
N MET A 4 -3.08 -6.71 -28.66
CA MET A 4 -2.44 -7.60 -27.67
C MET A 4 -1.88 -6.82 -26.46
N GLY A 5 -1.58 -5.52 -26.63
CA GLY A 5 -1.20 -4.60 -25.56
C GLY A 5 -2.33 -4.19 -24.60
N ASP A 6 -3.58 -4.10 -25.07
CA ASP A 6 -4.74 -3.81 -24.20
C ASP A 6 -5.06 -4.98 -23.28
N TYR A 7 -4.87 -6.21 -23.77
CA TYR A 7 -5.05 -7.44 -22.98
C TYR A 7 -4.00 -7.52 -21.85
N SER A 8 -2.72 -7.27 -22.17
CA SER A 8 -1.64 -7.25 -21.17
C SER A 8 -1.82 -6.17 -20.11
N SER A 9 -2.33 -4.99 -20.49
CA SER A 9 -2.52 -3.87 -19.57
C SER A 9 -3.65 -4.13 -18.57
N LYS A 10 -4.76 -4.72 -19.02
CA LYS A 10 -5.88 -5.11 -18.15
C LYS A 10 -5.47 -6.17 -17.14
N GLN A 11 -4.66 -7.15 -17.57
CA GLN A 11 -4.18 -8.22 -16.70
C GLN A 11 -3.23 -7.69 -15.60
N LEU A 12 -2.32 -6.77 -15.95
CA LEU A 12 -1.42 -6.13 -14.97
C LEU A 12 -2.19 -5.28 -13.95
N ALA A 13 -3.19 -4.52 -14.41
CA ALA A 13 -4.06 -3.73 -13.54
C ALA A 13 -4.86 -4.63 -12.58
N GLN A 14 -5.35 -5.77 -13.05
CA GLN A 14 -6.07 -6.74 -12.23
C GLN A 14 -5.16 -7.38 -11.17
N GLN A 15 -3.94 -7.78 -11.54
CA GLN A 15 -2.96 -8.34 -10.60
C GLN A 15 -2.59 -7.33 -9.50
N LEU A 16 -2.35 -6.06 -9.90
CA LEU A 16 -2.11 -4.98 -8.95
C LEU A 16 -3.31 -4.79 -7.99
N ALA A 17 -4.53 -4.74 -8.51
CA ALA A 17 -5.73 -4.57 -7.71
C ALA A 17 -5.91 -5.72 -6.70
N LEU A 18 -5.63 -6.96 -7.12
CA LEU A 18 -5.65 -8.13 -6.24
C LEU A 18 -4.56 -8.06 -5.17
N ALA A 19 -3.34 -7.68 -5.53
CA ALA A 19 -2.23 -7.55 -4.58
C ALA A 19 -2.54 -6.48 -3.52
N LEU A 20 -3.02 -5.30 -3.94
CA LEU A 20 -3.42 -4.23 -3.03
C LEU A 20 -4.62 -4.64 -2.17
N GLY A 21 -5.64 -5.25 -2.77
CA GLY A 21 -6.82 -5.73 -2.04
C GLY A 21 -6.47 -6.77 -0.98
N ALA A 22 -5.57 -7.70 -1.29
CA ALA A 22 -5.08 -8.68 -0.34
C ALA A 22 -4.25 -8.04 0.78
N THR A 23 -3.38 -7.06 0.47
CA THR A 23 -2.66 -6.28 1.49
C THR A 23 -3.62 -5.57 2.44
N VAL A 24 -4.64 -4.90 1.91
CA VAL A 24 -5.65 -4.20 2.74
C VAL A 24 -6.48 -5.20 3.56
N GLY A 25 -6.90 -6.31 2.96
CA GLY A 25 -7.64 -7.37 3.65
C GLY A 25 -6.84 -7.96 4.82
N LEU A 26 -5.55 -8.25 4.60
CA LEU A 26 -4.63 -8.70 5.64
C LEU A 26 -4.41 -7.64 6.71
N ALA A 27 -4.26 -6.37 6.34
CA ALA A 27 -4.12 -5.27 7.29
C ALA A 27 -5.34 -5.18 8.22
N ILE A 28 -6.56 -5.26 7.66
CA ILE A 28 -7.80 -5.25 8.44
C ILE A 28 -7.90 -6.51 9.31
N GLY A 29 -7.62 -7.71 8.76
CA GLY A 29 -7.68 -8.96 9.51
C GLY A 29 -6.72 -8.99 10.70
N LEU A 30 -5.47 -8.58 10.50
CA LEU A 30 -4.45 -8.51 11.55
C LEU A 30 -4.67 -7.36 12.52
N SER A 31 -5.45 -6.35 12.16
CA SER A 31 -5.79 -5.26 13.08
C SER A 31 -6.59 -5.74 14.29
N VAL A 32 -7.38 -6.82 14.16
CA VAL A 32 -8.19 -7.37 15.25
C VAL A 32 -7.31 -7.91 16.38
N PRO A 33 -6.38 -8.87 16.15
CA PRO A 33 -5.49 -9.32 17.21
C PRO A 33 -4.61 -8.19 17.75
N ILE A 34 -4.15 -7.27 16.90
CA ILE A 34 -3.39 -6.10 17.36
C ILE A 34 -4.22 -5.22 18.29
N ALA A 35 -5.50 -5.00 17.99
CA ALA A 35 -6.40 -4.25 18.86
C ALA A 35 -6.65 -4.96 20.21
N LEU A 36 -6.67 -6.30 20.22
CA LEU A 36 -6.82 -7.09 21.44
C LEU A 36 -5.59 -6.98 22.35
N PHE A 37 -4.37 -6.97 21.78
CA PHE A 37 -3.13 -6.93 22.56
C PHE A 37 -2.62 -5.52 22.88
N LEU A 38 -2.80 -4.56 21.97
CA LEU A 38 -2.27 -3.21 22.06
C LEU A 38 -3.36 -2.13 22.20
N GLY A 39 -4.61 -2.54 22.37
CA GLY A 39 -5.77 -1.66 22.44
C GLY A 39 -6.23 -1.14 21.09
N LYS A 40 -7.44 -0.56 21.06
CA LYS A 40 -8.09 -0.05 19.84
C LYS A 40 -7.19 0.92 19.05
N ALA A 41 -6.47 1.80 19.75
CA ALA A 41 -5.54 2.73 19.10
C ALA A 41 -4.41 2.02 18.35
N GLY A 42 -3.88 0.92 18.88
CA GLY A 42 -2.89 0.08 18.20
C GLY A 42 -3.44 -0.58 16.93
N GLY A 43 -4.64 -1.14 16.99
CA GLY A 43 -5.29 -1.72 15.81
C GLY A 43 -5.55 -0.68 14.70
N VAL A 44 -6.04 0.50 15.07
CA VAL A 44 -6.24 1.62 14.14
C VAL A 44 -4.91 2.09 13.54
N ALA A 45 -3.89 2.31 14.38
CA ALA A 45 -2.57 2.71 13.92
C ALA A 45 -2.00 1.70 12.92
N PHE A 46 -2.16 0.40 13.15
CA PHE A 46 -1.71 -0.63 12.22
C PHE A 46 -2.39 -0.54 10.83
N VAL A 47 -3.70 -0.39 10.78
CA VAL A 47 -4.43 -0.23 9.51
C VAL A 47 -3.97 1.03 8.81
N VAL A 48 -3.86 2.15 9.54
CA VAL A 48 -3.44 3.42 8.98
C VAL A 48 -2.02 3.33 8.41
N GLY A 49 -1.09 2.73 9.15
CA GLY A 49 0.30 2.55 8.68
C GLY A 49 0.37 1.75 7.40
N SER A 50 -0.47 0.71 7.28
CA SER A 50 -0.61 -0.07 6.06
C SER A 50 -1.11 0.80 4.88
N LEU A 51 -2.11 1.64 5.11
CA LEU A 51 -2.67 2.54 4.09
C LEU A 51 -1.71 3.66 3.68
N ILE A 52 -0.92 4.21 4.60
CA ILE A 52 0.11 5.23 4.34
C ILE A 52 1.14 4.75 3.30
N ILE A 53 1.35 3.43 3.20
CA ILE A 53 2.23 2.82 2.20
C ILE A 53 1.43 2.31 0.99
N ALA A 54 0.34 1.58 1.22
CA ALA A 54 -0.40 0.94 0.14
C ALA A 54 -1.05 1.96 -0.81
N ALA A 55 -1.53 3.10 -0.30
CA ALA A 55 -2.15 4.13 -1.15
C ALA A 55 -1.13 4.81 -2.09
N PRO A 56 0.04 5.30 -1.63
CA PRO A 56 1.08 5.79 -2.54
C PRO A 56 1.63 4.72 -3.49
N GLN A 57 1.70 3.44 -3.07
CA GLN A 57 2.05 2.33 -3.95
C GLN A 57 1.02 2.15 -5.07
N ALA A 58 -0.27 2.20 -4.76
CA ALA A 58 -1.35 2.12 -5.73
C ALA A 58 -1.29 3.28 -6.73
N TRP A 59 -1.11 4.50 -6.22
CA TRP A 59 -0.94 5.69 -7.05
C TRP A 59 0.26 5.56 -7.99
N LEU A 60 1.44 5.18 -7.48
CA LEU A 60 2.65 4.97 -8.30
C LEU A 60 2.38 3.97 -9.42
N ALA A 61 1.76 2.84 -9.10
CA ALA A 61 1.49 1.81 -10.09
C ALA A 61 0.52 2.32 -11.17
N ILE A 62 -0.56 3.02 -10.80
CA ILE A 62 -1.47 3.68 -11.77
C ILE A 62 -0.72 4.73 -12.62
N SER A 63 0.17 5.51 -12.01
CA SER A 63 1.00 6.49 -12.72
C SER A 63 1.93 5.86 -13.75
N LEU A 64 2.45 4.66 -13.48
CA LEU A 64 3.28 3.91 -14.44
C LEU A 64 2.45 3.30 -15.59
N PHE A 65 1.18 2.97 -15.34
CA PHE A 65 0.25 2.49 -16.39
C PHE A 65 -0.31 3.60 -17.27
N SER A 66 -0.38 4.81 -16.73
CA SER A 66 -0.83 5.97 -17.48
C SER A 66 0.33 6.60 -18.24
N ARG A 67 0.06 7.32 -19.32
CA ARG A 67 1.08 8.03 -20.13
C ARG A 67 1.72 9.22 -19.39
N PHE A 68 1.76 9.21 -18.06
CA PHE A 68 2.47 10.24 -17.30
C PHE A 68 3.95 10.15 -17.69
N SER A 69 4.39 11.13 -18.47
CA SER A 69 5.75 11.28 -19.01
C SER A 69 6.83 11.53 -17.94
N ALA A 70 6.52 11.30 -16.66
CA ALA A 70 7.46 11.50 -15.57
C ALA A 70 8.46 10.34 -15.52
N ALA A 71 9.73 10.66 -15.34
CA ALA A 71 10.77 9.65 -15.16
C ALA A 71 10.42 8.75 -13.96
N PRO A 72 10.62 7.42 -14.04
CA PRO A 72 10.32 6.49 -12.95
C PRO A 72 10.92 6.89 -11.60
N THR A 73 12.11 7.52 -11.60
CA THR A 73 12.75 8.07 -10.40
C THR A 73 11.92 9.16 -9.74
N LEU A 74 11.33 10.07 -10.52
CA LEU A 74 10.48 11.15 -9.98
C LEU A 74 9.20 10.60 -9.36
N LEU A 75 8.60 9.58 -9.99
CA LEU A 75 7.44 8.90 -9.43
C LEU A 75 7.80 8.16 -8.13
N GLY A 76 8.98 7.55 -8.07
CA GLY A 76 9.53 6.94 -6.86
C GLY A 76 9.72 7.95 -5.73
N ILE A 77 10.33 9.10 -6.01
CA ILE A 77 10.46 10.21 -5.05
C ILE A 77 9.07 10.65 -4.58
N GLY A 78 8.14 10.86 -5.52
CA GLY A 78 6.76 11.23 -5.21
C GLY A 78 6.09 10.25 -4.23
N LYS A 79 6.19 8.94 -4.48
CA LYS A 79 5.67 7.90 -3.59
C LYS A 79 6.19 8.07 -2.16
N PHE A 80 7.51 8.15 -1.99
CA PHE A 80 8.11 8.22 -0.66
C PHE A 80 7.84 9.56 0.03
N SER A 81 7.84 10.67 -0.71
CA SER A 81 7.48 11.99 -0.19
C SER A 81 6.02 12.02 0.29
N ILE A 82 5.08 11.46 -0.48
CA ILE A 82 3.67 11.36 -0.06
C ILE A 82 3.57 10.52 1.22
N SER A 83 4.21 9.34 1.28
CA SER A 83 4.21 8.52 2.50
C SER A 83 4.79 9.29 3.70
N ALA A 84 5.89 10.01 3.53
CA ALA A 84 6.50 10.82 4.60
C ALA A 84 5.54 11.91 5.12
N VAL A 85 4.87 12.63 4.22
CA VAL A 85 3.86 13.63 4.58
C VAL A 85 2.69 12.98 5.32
N LEU A 86 2.19 11.83 4.84
CA LEU A 86 1.09 11.12 5.49
C LEU A 86 1.46 10.64 6.90
N PHE A 87 2.70 10.16 7.11
CA PHE A 87 3.21 9.87 8.45
C PHE A 87 3.25 11.11 9.33
N ALA A 88 3.78 12.22 8.82
CA ALA A 88 3.84 13.48 9.58
C ALA A 88 2.43 13.96 9.98
N VAL A 89 1.48 13.91 9.04
CA VAL A 89 0.07 14.26 9.29
C VAL A 89 -0.52 13.36 10.36
N TRP A 90 -0.33 12.04 10.28
CA TRP A 90 -0.84 11.11 11.29
C TRP A 90 -0.29 11.43 12.69
N PHE A 91 1.03 11.53 12.83
CA PHE A 91 1.67 11.82 14.11
C PHE A 91 1.28 13.21 14.66
N SER A 92 0.97 14.17 13.80
CA SER A 92 0.51 15.50 14.24
C SER A 92 -0.93 15.52 14.79
N LYS A 93 -1.74 14.49 14.47
CA LYS A 93 -3.18 14.44 14.79
C LYS A 93 -3.54 13.33 15.77
N ALA A 94 -2.73 12.27 15.86
CA ALA A 94 -3.04 11.12 16.69
C ALA A 94 -2.76 11.42 18.18
N SER A 95 -3.80 11.37 19.01
CA SER A 95 -3.68 11.47 20.46
C SER A 95 -2.96 10.26 21.08
N GLU A 96 -3.16 9.08 20.50
CA GLU A 96 -2.49 7.82 20.87
C GLU A 96 -1.86 7.21 19.61
N PRO A 97 -0.64 7.65 19.24
CA PRO A 97 -0.10 7.37 17.90
C PRO A 97 0.29 5.91 17.67
N SER A 98 0.51 5.13 18.74
CA SER A 98 1.00 3.74 18.72
C SER A 98 2.05 3.48 17.61
N PRO A 99 3.23 4.12 17.69
CA PRO A 99 4.20 4.15 16.58
C PRO A 99 4.63 2.75 16.14
N GLY A 100 4.79 1.81 17.07
CA GLY A 100 5.15 0.43 16.77
C GLY A 100 4.12 -0.28 15.89
N ALA A 101 2.82 -0.15 16.23
CA ALA A 101 1.75 -0.74 15.44
C ALA A 101 1.64 -0.07 14.06
N LEU A 102 1.77 1.27 14.01
CA LEU A 102 1.82 2.04 12.77
C LEU A 102 2.91 1.54 11.82
N PHE A 103 4.15 1.42 12.30
CA PHE A 103 5.25 0.93 11.48
C PHE A 103 5.11 -0.55 11.10
N ALA A 104 4.56 -1.39 11.98
CA ALA A 104 4.30 -2.79 11.64
C ALA A 104 3.32 -2.92 10.46
N GLY A 105 2.27 -2.09 10.42
CA GLY A 105 1.35 -2.02 9.29
C GLY A 105 2.03 -1.52 8.01
N ALA A 106 2.87 -0.50 8.13
CA ALA A 106 3.65 0.01 7.00
C ALA A 106 4.57 -1.07 6.40
N ILE A 107 5.27 -1.82 7.26
CA ILE A 107 6.15 -2.93 6.86
C ILE A 107 5.33 -4.04 6.18
N LEU A 108 4.17 -4.40 6.72
CA LEU A 108 3.26 -5.36 6.09
C LEU A 108 2.97 -4.95 4.64
N ALA A 109 2.57 -3.70 4.41
CA ALA A 109 2.26 -3.22 3.06
C ALA A 109 3.49 -3.15 2.14
N LEU A 110 4.69 -2.88 2.68
CA LEU A 110 5.93 -2.92 1.92
C LEU A 110 6.30 -4.33 1.45
N LEU A 111 5.97 -5.38 2.21
CA LEU A 111 6.35 -6.76 1.90
C LEU A 111 5.27 -7.53 1.15
N VAL A 112 4.01 -7.38 1.57
CA VAL A 112 2.89 -8.20 1.07
C VAL A 112 2.53 -7.84 -0.37
N THR A 113 2.42 -6.55 -0.69
CA THR A 113 2.07 -6.10 -2.05
C THR A 113 3.05 -6.63 -3.11
N PRO A 114 4.38 -6.44 -2.99
CA PRO A 114 5.32 -7.01 -3.97
C PRO A 114 5.39 -8.54 -3.90
N GLY A 115 5.25 -9.15 -2.70
CA GLY A 115 5.25 -10.60 -2.55
C GLY A 115 4.10 -11.28 -3.29
N ILE A 116 2.88 -10.74 -3.17
CA ILE A 116 1.69 -11.25 -3.86
C ILE A 116 1.82 -11.02 -5.37
N TYR A 117 2.25 -9.84 -5.80
CA TYR A 117 2.46 -9.56 -7.22
C TYR A 117 3.48 -10.54 -7.84
N TYR A 118 4.60 -10.77 -7.17
CA TYR A 118 5.62 -11.73 -7.61
C TYR A 118 5.08 -13.16 -7.70
N TRP A 119 4.28 -13.57 -6.72
CA TRP A 119 3.68 -14.91 -6.71
C TRP A 119 2.64 -15.09 -7.82
N GLN A 120 1.85 -14.05 -8.12
CA GLN A 120 0.89 -14.06 -9.22
C GLN A 120 1.59 -14.11 -10.59
N GLY A 121 2.73 -13.44 -10.76
CA GLY A 121 3.50 -13.48 -12.00
C GLY A 121 4.24 -14.80 -12.27
N ARG A 122 4.33 -15.71 -11.29
CA ARG A 122 4.86 -17.08 -11.47
C ARG A 122 3.81 -18.09 -11.95
N ARG A 123 2.53 -17.73 -11.93
CA ARG A 123 1.41 -18.58 -12.39
C ARG A 123 1.04 -18.23 -13.82
#